data_AF-A0A4R4YCH2-F1
#
_entry.id   AF-A0A4R4YCH2-F1
#
_cell.length_a   1.000
_cell.length_b   1.000
_cell.length_c   1.000
_cell.angle_alpha   90.00
_cell.angle_beta   90.00
_cell.angle_gamma   90.00
#
_symmetry.space_group_name_H-M   'P 1'
#
loop_
_entity.id
_entity.type
_entity.pdbx_description
1 polymer ?
#
loop_
_entity_poly.entity_id
_entity_poly.type
_entity_poly.pdbx_seq_one_letter_code
_entity_poly.pdbx_strand_id
1 'polypeptide(L)'
;MICTLLLSTSGLAALVPQRVVAYGAVAVLYAAAGTVFCNVSWRHWPARVFASANELAWFRRRLRWQAWIMLGLVSTAFVVALAASAGMVA
;
A
#
# COMPACT_ATOMS: atom_id res chain seq x y z
N MET A 1 -8.27 -7.25 -2.24
CA MET A 1 -7.72 -6.21 -3.13
C MET A 1 -6.18 -6.11 -3.06
N ILE A 2 -5.55 -5.91 -1.90
CA ILE A 2 -4.07 -5.88 -1.83
C ILE A 2 -3.44 -7.21 -2.26
N CYS A 3 -4.01 -8.36 -1.87
CA CYS A 3 -3.50 -9.67 -2.29
C CYS A 3 -3.58 -9.86 -3.82
N THR A 4 -4.67 -9.40 -4.45
CA THR A 4 -4.83 -9.49 -5.90
C THR A 4 -3.82 -8.60 -6.63
N LEU A 5 -3.53 -7.40 -6.10
CA LEU A 5 -2.49 -6.52 -6.64
C LEU A 5 -1.09 -7.13 -6.51
N LEU A 6 -0.76 -7.69 -5.33
CA LEU A 6 0.53 -8.37 -5.13
C LEU A 6 0.70 -9.57 -6.06
N LEU A 7 -0.33 -10.40 -6.18
CA LEU A 7 -0.31 -11.57 -7.07
C LEU A 7 -0.13 -11.16 -8.54
N SER A 8 -0.89 -10.17 -9.00
CA SER A 8 -0.79 -9.72 -10.40
C SER A 8 0.55 -9.08 -10.71
N THR A 9 1.09 -8.21 -9.85
CA THR A 9 2.39 -7.56 -10.10
C THR A 9 3.56 -8.52 -9.96
N SER A 10 3.48 -9.49 -9.05
CA SER A 10 4.49 -10.55 -8.94
C SER A 10 4.46 -11.47 -10.16
N GLY A 11 3.27 -11.77 -10.69
CA GLY A 11 3.11 -12.49 -11.95
C GLY A 11 3.73 -11.73 -13.13
N LEU A 12 3.51 -10.41 -13.23
CA LEU A 12 4.13 -9.56 -14.25
C LEU A 12 5.65 -9.52 -14.12
N ALA A 13 6.18 -9.44 -12.90
CA ALA A 13 7.63 -9.49 -12.67
C ALA A 13 8.25 -10.82 -13.14
N ALA A 14 7.54 -11.94 -12.97
CA ALA A 14 7.99 -13.25 -13.44
C ALA A 14 7.89 -13.42 -14.98
N LEU A 15 6.87 -12.82 -15.60
CA LEU A 15 6.62 -12.95 -17.04
C LEU A 15 7.41 -11.94 -17.89
N VAL A 16 7.83 -10.81 -17.31
CA VAL A 16 8.53 -9.73 -18.03
C VAL A 16 9.88 -9.45 -17.34
N PRO A 17 10.89 -10.33 -17.53
CA PRO A 17 12.17 -10.23 -16.82
C PRO A 17 12.93 -8.94 -17.13
N GLN A 18 12.75 -8.35 -18.32
CA GLN A 18 13.35 -7.05 -18.64
C GLN A 18 12.86 -5.92 -17.74
N ARG A 19 11.70 -6.09 -17.08
CA ARG A 19 11.08 -5.11 -16.19
C ARG A 19 10.88 -5.58 -14.75
N VAL A 20 11.64 -6.61 -14.35
CA VAL A 20 11.51 -7.24 -13.04
C VAL A 20 11.79 -6.24 -11.90
N VAL A 21 12.69 -5.28 -12.11
CA VAL A 21 13.03 -4.26 -11.12
C VAL A 21 11.85 -3.33 -10.87
N ALA A 22 11.24 -2.80 -11.94
CA ALA A 22 10.08 -1.92 -11.82
C ALA A 22 8.88 -2.62 -11.18
N TYR A 23 8.51 -3.82 -11.65
CA TYR A 23 7.39 -4.57 -11.06
C TYR A 23 7.69 -5.10 -9.65
N GLY A 24 8.95 -5.42 -9.36
CA GLY A 24 9.42 -5.77 -8.02
C GLY A 24 9.26 -4.60 -7.04
N ALA A 25 9.64 -3.39 -7.45
CA ALA A 25 9.44 -2.18 -6.65
C ALA A 25 7.95 -1.92 -6.37
N VAL A 26 7.09 -2.11 -7.38
CA VAL A 26 5.63 -2.00 -7.21
C VAL A 26 5.10 -3.03 -6.19
N ALA A 27 5.57 -4.28 -6.26
CA ALA A 27 5.18 -5.31 -5.30
C ALA A 27 5.60 -4.95 -3.87
N VAL A 28 6.81 -4.39 -3.68
CA VAL A 28 7.28 -3.91 -2.38
C VAL A 28 6.41 -2.76 -1.85
N LEU A 29 6.04 -1.80 -2.71
CA LEU A 29 5.16 -0.69 -2.33
C LEU A 29 3.76 -1.19 -1.90
N TYR A 30 3.19 -2.16 -2.60
CA TYR A 30 1.94 -2.79 -2.20
C TYR A 30 2.06 -3.60 -0.91
N ALA A 31 3.18 -4.29 -0.69
CA ALA A 31 3.43 -5.00 0.56
C ALA A 31 3.51 -4.01 1.74
N ALA A 32 4.21 -2.88 1.57
CA ALA A 32 4.27 -1.81 2.56
C ALA A 32 2.88 -1.19 2.83
N ALA A 33 2.06 -0.96 1.81
CA ALA A 33 0.68 -0.52 2.00
C ALA A 33 -0.15 -1.58 2.76
N GLY A 34 0.10 -2.87 2.49
CA GLY A 34 -0.48 -4.00 3.20
C GLY A 34 -0.13 -4.03 4.69
N THR A 35 1.12 -3.75 5.08
CA THR A 35 1.48 -3.71 6.50
C THR A 35 0.79 -2.55 7.23
N VAL A 36 0.67 -1.39 6.59
CA VAL A 36 -0.11 -0.26 7.13
C VAL A 36 -1.58 -0.67 7.29
N PHE A 37 -2.16 -1.36 6.31
CA PHE A 37 -3.55 -1.84 6.38
C PHE A 37 -3.73 -2.78 7.56
N CYS A 38 -2.90 -3.83 7.65
CA CYS A 38 -2.97 -4.81 8.73
C CYS A 38 -2.80 -4.15 10.10
N ASN A 39 -1.89 -3.18 10.23
CA ASN A 39 -1.74 -2.42 11.47
C ASN A 39 -3.00 -1.61 11.82
N VAL A 40 -3.62 -0.95 10.83
CA VAL A 40 -4.87 -0.22 11.03
C VAL A 40 -5.99 -1.17 11.46
N SER A 41 -6.16 -2.27 10.73
CA SER A 41 -7.22 -3.26 10.94
C SER A 41 -7.10 -4.02 12.25
N TRP A 42 -5.89 -4.42 12.65
CA TRP A 42 -5.71 -5.24 13.86
C TRP A 42 -5.40 -4.43 15.12
N ARG A 43 -4.69 -3.30 15.03
CA ARG A 43 -4.31 -2.53 16.23
C ARG A 43 -5.16 -1.28 16.42
N HIS A 44 -5.38 -0.52 15.35
CA HIS A 44 -6.07 0.78 15.46
C HIS A 44 -7.58 0.65 15.55
N TRP A 45 -8.17 -0.31 14.85
CA TRP A 45 -9.59 -0.55 14.86
C TRP A 45 -10.12 -0.96 16.25
N PRO A 46 -9.62 -2.01 16.93
CA PRO A 46 -10.12 -2.36 18.26
C PRO A 46 -9.83 -1.27 19.29
N ALA A 47 -8.66 -0.63 19.25
CA ALA A 47 -8.33 0.47 20.15
C ALA A 47 -9.32 1.64 20.04
N ARG A 48 -9.84 1.91 18.83
CA ARG A 48 -10.85 2.96 18.60
C ARG A 48 -12.23 2.58 19.13
N VAL A 49 -12.59 1.29 19.12
CA VAL A 49 -13.90 0.82 19.63
C VAL A 49 -14.00 1.01 21.14
N PHE A 50 -12.90 0.84 21.87
CA PHE A 50 -12.84 0.99 23.32
C PHE A 50 -12.37 2.38 23.79
N ALA A 51 -12.12 3.32 22.87
CA ALA A 51 -11.61 4.65 23.20
C ALA A 51 -12.69 5.55 23.80
N SER A 52 -12.33 6.34 24.82
CA SER A 52 -13.18 7.42 25.32
C SER A 52 -13.33 8.55 24.30
N ALA A 53 -14.36 9.38 24.45
CA ALA A 53 -14.63 10.49 23.53
C ALA A 53 -13.44 11.47 23.38
N ASN A 54 -12.63 11.61 24.44
CA ASN A 54 -11.47 12.49 24.47
C ASN A 54 -10.28 11.89 23.68
N GLU A 55 -10.11 10.56 23.73
CA GLU A 55 -9.04 9.84 23.02
C GLU A 55 -9.33 9.69 21.51
N LEU A 56 -10.61 9.75 21.14
CA LEU A 56 -11.09 9.59 19.75
C LEU A 56 -10.52 10.66 18.80
N ALA A 57 -10.28 11.88 19.29
CA ALA A 57 -9.69 12.95 18.48
C ALA A 57 -8.26 12.62 18.05
N TRP A 58 -7.48 12.00 18.94
CA TRP A 58 -6.11 11.59 18.65
C TRP A 58 -6.09 10.41 17.66
N PHE A 59 -6.93 9.40 17.86
CA PHE A 59 -7.06 8.27 16.92
C PHE A 59 -7.45 8.74 15.51
N ARG A 60 -8.34 9.74 15.38
CA ARG A 60 -8.70 10.33 14.08
C ARG A 60 -7.53 11.03 13.39
N ARG A 61 -6.66 11.71 14.13
CA ARG A 61 -5.44 12.32 13.56
C ARG A 61 -4.49 11.24 13.05
N ARG A 62 -4.26 10.21 13.85
CA ARG A 62 -3.36 9.11 13.49
C ARG A 62 -3.89 8.29 12.31
N LEU A 63 -5.20 8.05 12.23
CA LEU A 63 -5.84 7.39 11.10
C LEU A 63 -5.70 8.22 9.81
N ARG A 64 -5.89 9.54 9.88
CA ARG A 64 -5.66 10.43 8.72
C ARG A 64 -4.23 10.34 8.21
N TRP A 65 -3.24 10.35 9.11
CA TRP A 65 -1.85 10.18 8.73
C TRP A 65 -1.59 8.82 8.06
N GLN A 66 -2.13 7.73 8.60
CA GLN A 66 -2.01 6.40 7.99
C GLN A 66 -2.69 6.34 6.60
N ALA A 67 -3.83 6.99 6.44
CA ALA A 67 -4.52 7.09 5.15
C ALA A 67 -3.69 7.86 4.12
N TRP A 68 -3.05 8.97 4.52
CA TRP A 68 -2.12 9.70 3.65
C TRP A 68 -0.91 8.86 3.24
N ILE A 69 -0.33 8.10 4.17
CA ILE A 69 0.78 7.19 3.87
C ILE A 69 0.34 6.12 2.86
N MET A 70 -0.83 5.52 3.07
CA MET A 70 -1.39 4.55 2.13
C MET A 70 -1.62 5.13 0.75
N LEU A 71 -2.22 6.33 0.69
CA LEU A 71 -2.47 7.01 -0.57
C LEU A 71 -1.14 7.25 -1.29
N GLY A 72 -0.14 7.77 -0.59
CA GLY A 72 1.19 7.97 -1.16
C GLY A 72 1.81 6.68 -1.71
N LEU A 73 1.77 5.59 -0.93
CA LEU A 73 2.32 4.29 -1.36
C LEU A 73 1.61 3.74 -2.60
N VAL A 74 0.28 3.74 -2.59
CA VAL A 74 -0.53 3.18 -3.69
C VAL A 74 -0.45 4.06 -4.93
N SER A 75 -0.50 5.39 -4.79
CA SER A 75 -0.34 6.31 -5.92
C SER A 75 1.05 6.20 -6.55
N THR A 76 2.09 6.06 -5.74
CA THR A 76 3.46 5.85 -6.25
C THR A 76 3.56 4.51 -6.98
N ALA A 77 3.03 3.44 -6.38
CA ALA A 77 2.99 2.12 -7.01
C ALA A 77 2.25 2.15 -8.36
N PHE A 78 1.14 2.88 -8.43
CA PHE A 78 0.37 3.06 -9.66
C PHE A 78 1.18 3.79 -10.74
N VAL A 79 1.82 4.90 -10.41
CA VAL A 79 2.64 5.67 -11.37
C VAL A 79 3.81 4.83 -11.89
N VAL A 80 4.50 4.09 -11.02
CA VAL A 80 5.62 3.22 -11.41
C VAL A 80 5.13 2.08 -12.32
N ALA A 81 4.02 1.42 -11.96
CA ALA A 81 3.45 0.35 -12.78
C ALA A 81 3.02 0.88 -14.17
N LEU A 82 2.41 2.07 -14.21
CA LEU A 82 2.01 2.72 -15.45
C LEU A 82 3.23 3.06 -16.32
N ALA A 83 4.27 3.66 -15.73
CA ALA A 83 5.50 4.01 -16.44
C ALA A 83 6.24 2.77 -16.99
N ALA A 84 6.30 1.68 -16.21
CA ALA A 84 6.85 0.40 -16.66
C ALA A 84 6.04 -0.18 -17.83
N SER A 85 4.71 -0.13 -17.73
CA SER A 85 3.79 -0.62 -18.77
C SER A 85 3.87 0.20 -20.06
N ALA A 86 4.04 1.52 -19.93
CA ALA A 86 4.20 2.45 -21.05
C ALA A 86 5.63 2.44 -21.64
N GLY A 87 6.55 1.66 -21.07
CA GLY A 87 7.92 1.55 -21.55
C GLY A 87 8.87 2.68 -21.12
N MET A 88 8.43 3.55 -20.21
CA MET A 88 9.19 4.72 -19.75
C MET A 88 10.27 4.36 -18.71
N VAL A 89 10.14 3.22 -18.03
CA VAL A 89 11.07 2.74 -17.00
C VAL A 89 11.38 1.27 -17.22
N ALA A 90 12.67 0.91 -17.16
CA ALA A 90 13.14 -0.47 -17.23
C ALA A 90 12.80 -1.22 -15.94
#